data_AF-A0A3N0CHE7-F1
#
_entry.id   AF-A0A3N0CHE7-F1
#
_cell.length_a   1.000
_cell.length_b   1.000
_cell.length_c   1.000
_cell.angle_alpha   90.00
_cell.angle_beta   90.00
_cell.angle_gamma   90.00
#
_symmetry.space_group_name_H-M   'P 1'
#
loop_
_entity.id
_entity.type
_entity.pdbx_description
1 polymer ?
#
loop_
_entity_poly.entity_id
_entity_poly.type
_entity_poly.pdbx_seq_one_letter_code
_entity_poly.pdbx_strand_id
1 'polypeptide(L)'
;MPASPVAVCAYLTDFAAQGVAAGTIECACAAIAAAHETDGEVNPIADQSVKAVRRGLRRTLGTAPRRQSRPLSTDDIRRMLANIDRTTARGTRDAALILLGFASALRRSELAGLELADIEPKPEGLLIHVRKSKTDPEARGQLVAVAHGQHAETDPVTALDAWLAYRGTGPGQLFTGFHHDRIGSRPFTGSGLARMLKQRAAAAGIPSERVSGHSLRAGHATTAALAGVGLDRIAAQTRHSRISTLVEHYIRPLEAMQVTSSRDLGL
;
A
#
# COMPACT_ATOMS: atom_id res chain seq x y z
N MET A 1 -20.94 -26.06 -9.64
CA MET A 1 -19.78 -26.36 -10.49
C MET A 1 -20.09 -27.64 -11.25
N PRO A 2 -19.78 -27.72 -12.56
CA PRO A 2 -19.15 -26.68 -13.40
C PRO A 2 -20.14 -25.59 -13.84
N ALA A 3 -19.63 -24.41 -14.22
CA ALA A 3 -20.42 -23.28 -14.71
C ALA A 3 -20.28 -23.16 -16.24
N SER A 4 -21.39 -22.98 -16.94
CA SER A 4 -21.36 -22.77 -18.40
C SER A 4 -20.90 -21.35 -18.75
N PRO A 5 -20.29 -21.13 -19.93
CA PRO A 5 -19.94 -19.78 -20.41
C PRO A 5 -21.13 -18.82 -20.42
N VAL A 6 -22.33 -19.31 -20.75
CA VAL A 6 -23.57 -18.53 -20.74
C VAL A 6 -23.94 -18.08 -19.32
N ALA A 7 -23.87 -18.98 -18.33
CA ALA A 7 -24.13 -18.65 -16.94
C ALA A 7 -23.13 -17.62 -16.40
N VAL A 8 -21.86 -17.74 -16.79
CA VAL A 8 -20.83 -16.74 -16.45
C VAL A 8 -21.14 -15.39 -17.09
N CYS A 9 -21.52 -15.34 -18.37
CA CYS A 9 -21.89 -14.09 -19.04
C CYS A 9 -23.05 -13.38 -18.34
N ALA A 10 -24.10 -14.13 -17.97
CA ALA A 10 -25.24 -13.61 -17.23
C ALA A 10 -24.82 -13.06 -15.86
N TYR A 11 -24.02 -13.84 -15.12
CA TYR A 11 -23.49 -13.44 -13.82
C TYR A 11 -22.66 -12.15 -13.91
N LEU A 12 -21.71 -12.05 -14.85
CA LEU A 12 -20.87 -10.84 -14.97
C LEU A 12 -21.68 -9.60 -15.32
N THR A 13 -22.74 -9.76 -16.13
CA THR A 13 -23.63 -8.67 -16.52
C THR A 13 -24.49 -8.19 -15.35
N ASP A 14 -25.09 -9.12 -14.60
CA ASP A 14 -25.85 -8.80 -13.38
C ASP A 14 -24.94 -8.15 -12.32
N PHE A 15 -23.75 -8.70 -12.13
CA PHE A 15 -22.79 -8.18 -11.18
C PHE A 15 -22.34 -6.76 -11.54
N ALA A 16 -22.19 -6.45 -12.83
CA ALA A 16 -21.96 -5.09 -13.30
C ALA A 16 -23.17 -4.17 -13.07
N ALA A 17 -24.40 -4.65 -13.28
CA ALA A 17 -25.63 -3.89 -13.05
C ALA A 17 -25.80 -3.47 -11.58
N GLN A 18 -25.24 -4.23 -10.65
CA GLN A 18 -25.15 -3.87 -9.22
C GLN A 18 -24.14 -2.74 -8.91
N GLY A 19 -23.53 -2.13 -9.93
CA GLY A 19 -22.59 -1.01 -9.78
C GLY A 19 -21.18 -1.42 -9.36
N VAL A 20 -20.84 -2.70 -9.52
CA VAL A 20 -19.53 -3.25 -9.14
C VAL A 20 -18.44 -2.77 -10.10
N ALA A 21 -17.28 -2.41 -9.56
CA ALA A 21 -16.17 -1.90 -10.36
C ALA A 21 -15.56 -3.01 -11.25
N ALA A 22 -15.08 -2.62 -12.44
CA ALA A 22 -14.45 -3.54 -13.40
C ALA A 22 -13.33 -4.41 -12.77
N GLY A 23 -12.52 -3.85 -11.87
CA GLY A 23 -11.48 -4.62 -11.18
C GLY A 23 -12.02 -5.74 -10.29
N THR A 24 -13.18 -5.54 -9.66
CA THR A 24 -13.85 -6.56 -8.84
C THR A 24 -14.42 -7.67 -9.72
N ILE A 25 -14.98 -7.31 -10.88
CA ILE A 25 -15.46 -8.27 -11.90
C ILE A 25 -14.30 -9.14 -12.40
N GLU A 26 -13.12 -8.56 -12.66
CA GLU A 26 -11.92 -9.31 -13.05
C GLU A 26 -11.43 -10.25 -11.93
N CYS A 27 -11.51 -9.84 -10.66
CA CYS A 27 -11.25 -10.73 -9.52
C CYS A 27 -12.23 -11.90 -9.48
N ALA A 28 -13.53 -11.66 -9.71
CA ALA A 28 -14.54 -12.73 -9.76
C ALA A 28 -14.24 -13.72 -10.90
N CYS A 29 -13.86 -13.22 -12.08
CA CYS A 29 -13.44 -14.06 -13.20
C CYS A 29 -12.23 -14.94 -12.81
N ALA A 30 -11.21 -14.37 -12.18
CA ALA A 30 -10.04 -15.13 -11.74
C ALA A 30 -10.39 -16.22 -10.72
N ALA A 31 -11.31 -15.93 -9.79
CA ALA A 31 -11.79 -16.92 -8.82
C ALA A 31 -12.56 -18.06 -9.50
N ILE A 32 -13.43 -17.75 -10.46
CA ILE A 32 -14.16 -18.74 -11.25
C ILE A 32 -13.19 -19.63 -12.05
N ALA A 33 -12.21 -19.03 -12.71
CA ALA A 33 -11.18 -19.76 -13.45
C ALA A 33 -10.42 -20.74 -12.53
N ALA A 34 -9.91 -20.23 -11.40
CA ALA A 34 -9.15 -21.04 -10.45
C ALA A 34 -9.97 -22.19 -9.86
N ALA A 35 -11.26 -21.99 -9.58
CA ALA A 35 -12.15 -23.05 -9.10
C ALA A 35 -12.30 -24.17 -10.14
N HIS A 36 -12.51 -23.83 -11.42
CA HIS A 36 -12.63 -24.84 -12.49
C HIS A 36 -11.31 -25.59 -12.68
N GLU A 37 -10.19 -24.87 -12.74
CA GLU A 37 -8.87 -25.47 -12.92
C GLU A 37 -8.49 -26.41 -11.75
N THR A 38 -8.88 -26.07 -10.52
CA THR A 38 -8.66 -26.91 -9.33
C THR A 38 -9.47 -28.22 -9.41
N ASP A 39 -10.69 -28.14 -9.93
CA ASP A 39 -11.58 -29.28 -10.09
C ASP A 39 -11.29 -30.09 -11.38
N GLY A 40 -10.30 -29.68 -12.19
CA GLY A 40 -9.98 -30.31 -13.47
C GLY A 40 -11.00 -30.05 -14.59
N GLU A 41 -11.89 -29.07 -14.37
CA GLU A 41 -12.97 -28.69 -15.28
C GLU A 41 -12.50 -27.69 -16.35
N VAL A 42 -13.24 -27.62 -17.46
CA VAL A 42 -12.96 -26.64 -18.52
C VAL A 42 -13.19 -25.22 -17.97
N ASN A 43 -12.17 -24.37 -18.06
CA ASN A 43 -12.24 -22.99 -17.61
C ASN A 43 -13.20 -22.15 -18.50
N PRO A 44 -14.38 -21.73 -18.00
CA PRO A 44 -15.36 -21.00 -18.81
C PRO A 44 -14.91 -19.56 -19.12
N ILE A 45 -13.93 -19.02 -18.39
CA ILE A 45 -13.40 -17.67 -18.62
C ILE A 45 -12.58 -17.58 -19.91
N ALA A 46 -12.06 -18.71 -20.39
CA ALA A 46 -11.32 -18.79 -21.63
C ALA A 46 -12.24 -18.74 -22.87
N ASP A 47 -13.54 -18.95 -22.70
CA ASP A 47 -14.52 -18.92 -23.79
C ASP A 47 -14.63 -17.54 -24.44
N GLN A 48 -14.88 -17.53 -25.76
CA GLN A 48 -14.91 -16.30 -26.54
C GLN A 48 -16.09 -15.39 -26.17
N SER A 49 -17.23 -15.95 -25.78
CA SER A 49 -18.40 -15.19 -25.32
C SER A 49 -18.08 -14.43 -24.03
N VAL A 50 -17.45 -15.10 -23.06
CA VAL A 50 -17.05 -14.50 -21.78
C VAL A 50 -15.98 -13.43 -21.98
N LYS A 51 -15.00 -13.67 -22.87
CA LYS A 51 -14.00 -12.65 -23.26
C LYS A 51 -14.65 -11.40 -23.88
N ALA A 52 -15.66 -11.59 -24.74
CA ALA A 52 -16.38 -10.48 -25.36
C ALA A 52 -17.16 -9.65 -24.33
N VAL A 53 -17.88 -10.31 -23.42
CA VAL A 53 -18.61 -9.65 -22.33
C VAL A 53 -17.66 -8.87 -21.43
N ARG A 54 -16.56 -9.49 -20.96
CA ARG A 54 -15.54 -8.81 -20.13
C ARG A 54 -14.99 -7.56 -20.82
N ARG A 55 -14.68 -7.63 -22.11
CA ARG A 55 -14.21 -6.47 -22.90
C ARG A 55 -15.28 -5.39 -23.00
N GLY A 56 -16.54 -5.76 -23.20
CA GLY A 56 -17.67 -4.82 -23.18
C GLY A 56 -17.82 -4.11 -21.85
N LEU A 57 -17.87 -4.87 -20.75
CA LEU A 57 -17.97 -4.35 -19.38
C LEU A 57 -16.82 -3.40 -19.03
N ARG A 58 -15.58 -3.72 -19.43
CA ARG A 58 -14.43 -2.83 -19.22
C ARG A 58 -14.57 -1.48 -19.95
N ARG A 59 -15.17 -1.46 -21.14
CA ARG A 59 -15.43 -0.21 -21.89
C ARG A 59 -16.55 0.60 -21.24
N THR A 60 -17.63 -0.06 -20.83
CA THR A 60 -18.79 0.60 -20.23
C THR A 60 -18.49 1.16 -18.84
N LEU A 61 -17.80 0.38 -18.00
CA LEU A 61 -17.52 0.75 -16.60
C LEU A 61 -16.28 1.65 -16.47
N GLY A 62 -15.38 1.63 -17.46
CA GLY A 62 -14.05 2.21 -17.38
C GLY A 62 -13.12 1.42 -16.45
N THR A 63 -11.81 1.47 -16.71
CA THR A 63 -10.79 0.78 -15.91
C THR A 63 -9.95 1.72 -15.04
N ALA A 64 -10.19 3.02 -15.12
CA ALA A 64 -9.50 3.98 -14.27
C ALA A 64 -9.84 3.69 -12.79
N PRO A 65 -8.85 3.69 -11.88
CA PRO A 65 -9.11 3.46 -10.47
C PRO A 65 -10.11 4.50 -9.91
N ARG A 66 -11.33 4.08 -9.54
CA ARG A 66 -12.40 4.98 -9.09
C ARG A 66 -12.00 5.83 -7.88
N ARG A 67 -11.11 5.33 -7.02
CA ARG A 67 -10.58 6.05 -5.84
C ARG A 67 -9.14 5.65 -5.57
N GLN A 68 -8.19 6.48 -6.02
CA GLN A 68 -6.80 6.34 -5.59
C GLN A 68 -6.64 6.79 -4.13
N SER A 69 -5.71 6.16 -3.42
CA SER A 69 -5.37 6.59 -2.06
C SER A 69 -4.72 7.97 -2.12
N ARG A 70 -5.09 8.85 -1.20
CA ARG A 70 -4.40 10.15 -1.02
C ARG A 70 -2.94 9.86 -0.62
N PRO A 71 -1.93 10.33 -1.38
CA PRO A 71 -0.54 10.30 -0.92
C PRO A 71 -0.40 11.16 0.34
N LEU A 72 0.32 10.67 1.36
CA LEU A 72 0.68 11.49 2.52
C LEU A 72 2.03 12.17 2.23
N SER A 73 2.06 13.49 2.21
CA SER A 73 3.30 14.27 2.03
C SER A 73 4.17 14.25 3.29
N THR A 74 5.42 14.69 3.21
CA THR A 74 6.27 14.86 4.42
C THR A 74 5.68 15.88 5.40
N ASP A 75 4.97 16.91 4.93
CA ASP A 75 4.21 17.83 5.79
C ASP A 75 3.07 17.12 6.52
N ASP A 76 2.26 16.34 5.79
CA ASP A 76 1.20 15.53 6.39
C ASP A 76 1.77 14.60 7.48
N ILE A 77 2.91 13.95 7.21
CA ILE A 77 3.60 13.07 8.16
C ILE A 77 4.01 13.84 9.41
N ARG A 78 4.66 15.01 9.29
CA ARG A 78 5.04 15.85 10.44
C ARG A 78 3.83 16.27 11.26
N ARG A 79 2.74 16.69 10.61
CA ARG A 79 1.48 17.08 11.28
C ARG A 79 0.84 15.91 12.03
N MET A 80 0.82 14.71 11.45
CA MET A 80 0.34 13.50 12.12
C MET A 80 1.19 13.18 13.35
N LEU A 81 2.51 13.27 13.21
CA LEU A 81 3.47 12.98 14.26
C LEU A 81 3.40 13.96 15.43
N ALA A 82 3.13 15.24 15.18
CA ALA A 82 2.94 16.26 16.21
C ALA A 82 1.69 16.01 17.09
N ASN A 83 0.72 15.24 16.59
CA ASN A 83 -0.51 14.87 17.29
C ASN A 83 -0.44 13.47 17.93
N ILE A 84 0.74 12.86 18.01
CA ILE A 84 0.96 11.54 18.61
C ILE A 84 1.74 11.69 19.91
N ASP A 85 1.14 11.25 21.02
CA ASP A 85 1.83 11.14 22.30
C ASP A 85 2.81 9.94 22.29
N ARG A 86 4.09 10.25 22.05
CA ARG A 86 5.20 9.27 21.98
C ARG A 86 5.74 8.86 23.36
N THR A 87 5.09 9.27 24.45
CA THR A 87 5.38 8.76 25.80
C THR A 87 4.58 7.48 26.11
N THR A 88 3.69 7.07 25.20
CA THR A 88 2.89 5.86 25.33
C THR A 88 3.33 4.79 24.34
N ALA A 89 3.27 3.52 24.74
CA ALA A 89 3.57 2.40 23.84
C ALA A 89 2.77 2.47 22.52
N ARG A 90 1.50 2.89 22.58
CA ARG A 90 0.65 3.02 21.39
C ARG A 90 1.11 4.14 20.47
N GLY A 91 1.42 5.31 21.00
CA GLY A 91 1.88 6.43 20.20
C GLY A 91 3.24 6.16 19.57
N THR A 92 4.17 5.57 20.32
CA THR A 92 5.48 5.18 19.80
C THR A 92 5.38 4.14 18.69
N ARG A 93 4.51 3.12 18.84
CA ARG A 93 4.22 2.16 17.77
C ARG A 93 3.66 2.85 16.52
N ASP A 94 2.67 3.73 16.68
CA ASP A 94 2.03 4.41 15.55
C ASP A 94 3.03 5.33 14.82
N ALA A 95 3.90 6.04 15.55
CA ALA A 95 4.98 6.85 14.98
C ALA A 95 5.98 5.97 14.20
N ALA A 96 6.42 4.84 14.76
CA ALA A 96 7.29 3.88 14.09
C ALA A 96 6.66 3.32 12.81
N LEU A 97 5.38 2.94 12.85
CA LEU A 97 4.63 2.47 11.68
C LEU A 97 4.56 3.52 10.57
N ILE A 98 4.29 4.78 10.93
CA ILE A 98 4.19 5.89 9.98
C ILE A 98 5.57 6.15 9.33
N LEU A 99 6.60 6.34 10.13
CA LEU A 99 7.93 6.71 9.66
C LEU A 99 8.60 5.57 8.90
N LEU A 100 8.62 4.36 9.46
CA LEU A 100 9.18 3.19 8.78
C LEU A 100 8.40 2.89 7.50
N GLY A 101 7.07 2.96 7.54
CA GLY A 101 6.22 2.71 6.37
C GLY A 101 6.41 3.74 5.25
N PHE A 102 6.65 5.00 5.60
CA PHE A 102 6.98 6.05 4.64
C PHE A 102 8.39 5.85 4.07
N ALA A 103 9.40 5.65 4.91
CA ALA A 103 10.80 5.55 4.47
C ALA A 103 11.06 4.30 3.61
N SER A 104 10.49 3.15 4.00
CA SER A 104 10.66 1.87 3.30
C SER A 104 9.76 1.69 2.06
N ALA A 105 8.73 2.53 1.94
CA ALA A 105 7.68 2.43 0.92
C ALA A 105 7.06 1.01 0.79
N LEU A 106 7.07 0.20 1.86
CA LEU A 106 6.49 -1.14 1.86
C LEU A 106 4.98 -1.13 1.57
N ARG A 107 4.46 -2.25 1.06
CA ARG A 107 3.00 -2.44 0.99
C ARG A 107 2.45 -2.61 2.40
N ARG A 108 1.19 -2.23 2.62
CA ARG A 108 0.54 -2.31 3.95
C ARG A 108 0.65 -3.67 4.63
N SER A 109 0.58 -4.77 3.86
CA SER A 109 0.64 -6.14 4.39
C SER A 109 2.06 -6.57 4.70
N GLU A 110 3.05 -6.06 3.97
CA GLU A 110 4.47 -6.31 4.21
C GLU A 110 4.86 -5.62 5.52
N LEU A 111 4.56 -4.32 5.66
CA LEU A 111 4.86 -3.57 6.88
C LEU A 111 4.18 -4.17 8.13
N ALA A 112 2.90 -4.54 8.02
CA ALA A 112 2.17 -5.12 9.14
C ALA A 112 2.64 -6.54 9.51
N GLY A 113 3.27 -7.25 8.58
CA GLY A 113 3.74 -8.62 8.75
C GLY A 113 5.23 -8.75 9.03
N LEU A 114 5.95 -7.65 9.27
CA LEU A 114 7.36 -7.69 9.64
C LEU A 114 7.54 -8.38 10.99
N GLU A 115 8.54 -9.24 11.07
CA GLU A 115 9.07 -9.78 12.33
C GLU A 115 10.36 -9.08 12.70
N LEU A 116 10.75 -9.16 13.98
CA LEU A 116 12.01 -8.57 14.43
C LEU A 116 13.22 -9.15 13.68
N ALA A 117 13.17 -10.44 13.32
CA ALA A 117 14.21 -11.10 12.53
C ALA A 117 14.34 -10.57 11.09
N ASP A 118 13.35 -9.81 10.60
CA ASP A 118 13.41 -9.19 9.29
C ASP A 118 14.21 -7.88 9.30
N ILE A 119 14.59 -7.37 10.49
CA ILE A 119 15.30 -6.10 10.65
C ILE A 119 16.79 -6.37 10.91
N GLU A 120 17.63 -5.83 10.05
CA GLU A 120 19.08 -5.89 10.17
C GLU A 120 19.63 -4.46 10.34
N PRO A 121 20.00 -4.06 11.58
CA PRO A 121 20.55 -2.73 11.85
C PRO A 121 21.89 -2.51 11.14
N LYS A 122 22.14 -1.28 10.69
CA LYS A 122 23.40 -0.82 10.07
C LYS A 122 23.79 0.56 10.60
N PRO A 123 25.07 0.96 10.55
CA PRO A 123 25.49 2.30 10.99
C PRO A 123 24.73 3.44 10.30
N GLU A 124 24.41 3.28 9.02
CA GLU A 124 23.68 4.26 8.20
C GLU A 124 22.15 4.14 8.27
N GLY A 125 21.64 3.14 8.99
CA GLY A 125 20.21 2.94 9.23
C GLY A 125 19.83 1.48 9.45
N LEU A 126 19.01 0.90 8.57
CA LEU A 126 18.63 -0.51 8.65
C LEU A 126 18.31 -1.11 7.28
N LEU A 127 18.42 -2.42 7.20
CA LEU A 127 17.93 -3.23 6.09
C LEU A 127 16.71 -4.02 6.54
N ILE A 128 15.69 -4.08 5.68
CA ILE A 128 14.48 -4.86 5.89
C ILE A 128 14.45 -6.02 4.89
N HIS A 129 14.38 -7.24 5.40
CA HIS A 129 14.21 -8.46 4.63
C HIS A 129 12.73 -8.73 4.39
N VAL A 130 12.24 -8.44 3.19
CA VAL A 130 10.83 -8.67 2.83
C VAL A 130 10.66 -10.12 2.40
N ARG A 131 10.20 -10.97 3.34
CA ARG A 131 10.01 -12.42 3.14
C ARG A 131 8.99 -12.80 2.07
N LYS A 132 7.91 -12.03 1.92
CA LYS A 132 6.84 -12.32 0.96
C LYS A 132 6.20 -11.04 0.45
N SER A 133 6.22 -10.82 -0.87
CA SER A 133 5.48 -9.73 -1.51
C SER A 133 4.41 -10.30 -2.43
N LYS A 134 3.33 -9.55 -2.69
CA LYS A 134 2.31 -9.94 -3.69
C LYS A 134 2.90 -10.10 -5.12
N THR A 135 4.13 -9.62 -5.36
CA THR A 135 4.85 -9.75 -6.63
C THR A 135 6.07 -10.67 -6.56
N ASP A 136 6.28 -11.34 -5.42
CA ASP A 136 7.36 -12.33 -5.20
C ASP A 136 6.74 -13.61 -4.60
N PRO A 137 5.99 -14.37 -5.41
CA PRO A 137 5.34 -15.60 -4.95
C PRO A 137 6.34 -16.70 -4.57
N GLU A 138 7.57 -16.64 -5.11
CA GLU A 138 8.67 -17.56 -4.79
C GLU A 138 9.47 -17.17 -3.54
N ALA A 139 9.13 -16.05 -2.89
CA ALA A 139 9.81 -15.56 -1.68
C ALA A 139 11.34 -15.47 -1.85
N ARG A 140 11.82 -15.02 -3.02
CA ARG A 140 13.25 -14.79 -3.27
C ARG A 140 13.85 -13.78 -2.29
N GLY A 141 13.00 -13.02 -1.61
CA GLY A 141 13.38 -12.05 -0.60
C GLY A 141 13.80 -10.76 -1.29
N GLN A 142 13.22 -9.65 -0.86
CA GLN A 142 13.64 -8.33 -1.33
C GLN A 142 14.23 -7.56 -0.17
N LEU A 143 15.43 -7.02 -0.36
CA LEU A 143 16.10 -6.19 0.63
C LEU A 143 15.70 -4.72 0.41
N VAL A 144 15.30 -4.04 1.47
CA VAL A 144 14.93 -2.63 1.45
C VAL A 144 15.78 -1.87 2.45
N ALA A 145 16.57 -0.92 1.96
CA ALA A 145 17.32 -0.03 2.84
C ALA A 145 16.44 1.12 3.34
N VAL A 146 16.57 1.43 4.62
CA VAL A 146 16.01 2.62 5.26
C VAL A 146 17.14 3.34 5.95
N ALA A 147 17.46 4.54 5.45
CA ALA A 147 18.48 5.39 6.06
C ALA A 147 17.92 6.17 7.25
N HIS A 148 18.82 6.63 8.13
CA HIS A 148 18.47 7.63 9.15
C HIS A 148 17.86 8.89 8.53
N GLY A 149 16.89 9.46 9.23
CA GLY A 149 16.36 10.78 8.92
C GLY A 149 17.31 11.90 9.32
N GLN A 150 17.24 13.05 8.62
CA GLN A 150 18.04 14.23 8.97
C GLN A 150 17.60 14.91 10.28
N HIS A 151 16.40 14.59 10.78
CA HIS A 151 15.83 15.17 11.99
C HIS A 151 15.32 14.04 12.89
N ALA A 152 15.71 14.07 14.17
CA ALA A 152 15.36 13.04 15.15
C ALA A 152 13.85 12.80 15.27
N GLU A 153 13.03 13.86 15.18
CA GLU A 153 11.57 13.74 15.27
C GLU A 153 10.94 12.93 14.13
N THR A 154 11.63 12.82 13.01
CA THR A 154 11.18 12.13 11.80
C THR A 154 12.12 10.99 11.38
N ASP A 155 13.06 10.61 12.24
CA ASP A 155 13.98 9.53 11.94
C ASP A 155 13.28 8.16 12.11
N PRO A 156 13.13 7.36 11.03
CA PRO A 156 12.49 6.05 11.12
C PRO A 156 13.24 5.06 12.03
N VAL A 157 14.56 5.18 12.14
CA VAL A 157 15.38 4.28 12.95
C VAL A 157 15.18 4.59 14.43
N THR A 158 15.33 5.86 14.82
CA THR A 158 15.06 6.31 16.20
C THR A 158 13.61 6.00 16.63
N ALA A 159 12.63 6.17 15.74
CA ALA A 159 11.24 5.82 16.03
C ALA A 159 11.05 4.33 16.25
N LEU A 160 11.75 3.48 15.48
CA LEU A 160 11.74 2.04 15.68
C LEU A 160 12.38 1.65 17.01
N ASP A 161 13.54 2.21 17.35
CA ASP A 161 14.23 1.94 18.61
C ASP A 161 13.36 2.30 19.82
N ALA A 162 12.70 3.46 19.76
CA ALA A 162 11.75 3.88 20.79
C ALA A 162 10.59 2.86 20.95
N TRP A 163 10.11 2.27 19.85
CA TRP A 163 9.08 1.23 19.91
C TRP A 163 9.64 -0.08 20.51
N LEU A 164 10.86 -0.46 20.14
CA LEU A 164 11.53 -1.65 20.68
C LEU A 164 11.79 -1.53 22.19
N ALA A 165 11.94 -0.32 22.73
CA ALA A 165 12.02 -0.10 24.18
C ALA A 165 10.74 -0.54 24.92
N TYR A 166 9.56 -0.47 24.29
CA TYR A 166 8.30 -0.98 24.86
C TYR A 166 8.02 -2.44 24.49
N ARG A 167 8.26 -2.80 23.22
CA ARG A 167 7.97 -4.13 22.67
C ARG A 167 8.98 -5.20 23.11
N GLY A 168 10.18 -4.79 23.50
CA GLY A 168 11.31 -5.66 23.84
C GLY A 168 12.01 -6.25 22.61
N THR A 169 13.16 -6.89 22.83
CA THR A 169 14.02 -7.42 21.75
C THR A 169 13.88 -8.93 21.52
N GLY A 170 12.92 -9.58 22.19
CA GLY A 170 12.64 -11.01 21.97
C GLY A 170 12.09 -11.29 20.56
N PRO A 171 12.18 -12.53 20.06
CA PRO A 171 11.71 -12.89 18.72
C PRO A 171 10.20 -12.64 18.51
N GLY A 172 9.74 -12.66 17.25
CA GLY A 172 8.33 -12.56 16.87
C GLY A 172 7.96 -11.27 16.15
N GLN A 173 6.67 -10.98 16.06
CA GLN A 173 6.15 -9.87 15.26
C GLN A 173 6.74 -8.52 15.70
N LEU A 174 7.11 -7.70 14.71
CA LEU A 174 7.65 -6.37 14.95
C LEU A 174 6.57 -5.45 15.49
N PHE A 175 5.36 -5.52 14.90
CA PHE A 175 4.20 -4.74 15.32
C PHE A 175 3.07 -5.66 15.74
N THR A 176 2.47 -5.36 16.89
CA THR A 176 1.29 -6.07 17.40
C THR A 176 0.15 -5.12 17.72
N GLY A 177 -1.04 -5.69 17.87
CA GLY A 177 -2.22 -4.97 18.37
C GLY A 177 -2.08 -4.60 19.85
N PHE A 178 -3.06 -3.87 20.36
CA PHE A 178 -3.21 -3.63 21.80
C PHE A 178 -4.46 -4.33 22.31
N HIS A 179 -4.41 -4.78 23.56
CA HIS A 179 -5.57 -5.14 24.35
C HIS A 179 -5.70 -4.12 25.49
N HIS A 180 -6.72 -3.27 25.44
CA HIS A 180 -6.75 -2.01 26.20
C HIS A 180 -5.44 -1.23 25.98
N ASP A 181 -4.69 -0.89 27.02
CA ASP A 181 -3.44 -0.12 26.93
C ASP A 181 -2.18 -0.99 27.01
N ARG A 182 -2.33 -2.32 26.99
CA ARG A 182 -1.21 -3.25 26.98
C ARG A 182 -0.94 -3.80 25.59
N ILE A 183 0.34 -4.01 25.30
CA ILE A 183 0.79 -4.65 24.05
C ILE A 183 0.20 -6.07 24.02
N GLY A 184 -0.56 -6.36 22.97
CA GLY A 184 -1.16 -7.67 22.77
C GLY A 184 -0.23 -8.61 22.01
N SER A 185 -0.59 -9.90 22.00
CA SER A 185 0.12 -10.94 21.24
C SER A 185 -0.35 -11.08 19.80
N ARG A 186 -1.49 -10.47 19.43
CA ARG A 186 -2.04 -10.58 18.08
C ARG A 186 -1.19 -9.75 17.09
N PRO A 187 -0.79 -10.33 15.94
CA PRO A 187 -0.11 -9.59 14.88
C PRO A 187 -0.87 -8.33 14.47
N PHE A 188 -0.13 -7.27 14.17
CA PHE A 188 -0.74 -6.10 13.55
C PHE A 188 -1.21 -6.46 12.13
N THR A 189 -2.26 -5.79 11.65
CA THR A 189 -2.86 -6.14 10.35
C THR A 189 -2.80 -4.96 9.40
N GLY A 190 -2.76 -5.23 8.09
CA GLY A 190 -2.81 -4.17 7.08
C GLY A 190 -4.11 -3.35 7.12
N SER A 191 -5.22 -3.92 7.59
CA SER A 191 -6.47 -3.19 7.86
C SER A 191 -6.36 -2.33 9.12
N GLY A 192 -5.69 -2.83 10.17
CA GLY A 192 -5.32 -2.07 11.35
C GLY A 192 -4.46 -0.86 11.02
N LEU A 193 -3.46 -1.01 10.15
CA LEU A 193 -2.64 0.09 9.63
C LEU A 193 -3.49 1.14 8.92
N ALA A 194 -4.35 0.72 7.98
CA ALA A 194 -5.18 1.66 7.23
C ALA A 194 -6.12 2.46 8.15
N ARG A 195 -6.71 1.79 9.15
CA ARG A 195 -7.57 2.45 10.16
C ARG A 195 -6.76 3.42 11.03
N MET A 196 -5.59 3.00 11.51
CA MET A 196 -4.70 3.84 12.31
C MET A 196 -4.29 5.09 11.53
N LEU A 197 -3.83 4.95 10.28
CA LEU A 197 -3.46 6.08 9.43
C LEU A 197 -4.62 7.07 9.24
N LYS A 198 -5.82 6.55 8.97
CA LYS A 198 -7.02 7.40 8.82
C LYS A 198 -7.34 8.17 10.10
N GLN A 199 -7.26 7.51 11.26
CA GLN A 199 -7.49 8.15 12.56
C GLN A 199 -6.44 9.22 12.87
N ARG A 200 -5.15 8.93 12.65
CA ARG A 200 -4.06 9.88 12.88
C ARG A 200 -4.12 11.07 11.90
N ALA A 201 -4.48 10.83 10.65
CA ALA A 201 -4.69 11.89 9.67
C ALA A 201 -5.86 12.81 10.08
N ALA A 202 -6.99 12.24 10.48
CA ALA A 202 -8.15 13.01 10.93
C ALA A 202 -7.82 13.86 12.18
N ALA A 203 -7.11 13.29 13.16
CA ALA A 203 -6.67 14.01 14.35
C ALA A 203 -5.73 15.19 14.03
N ALA A 204 -4.97 15.09 12.95
CA ALA A 204 -4.09 16.16 12.46
C ALA A 204 -4.78 17.16 11.52
N GLY A 205 -6.10 17.06 11.32
CA GLY A 205 -6.85 17.93 10.41
C GLY A 205 -6.53 17.69 8.92
N ILE A 206 -6.13 16.47 8.56
CA ILE A 206 -5.85 16.07 7.17
C ILE A 206 -7.08 15.33 6.61
N PRO A 207 -7.59 15.70 5.42
CA PRO A 207 -8.71 14.99 4.78
C PRO A 207 -8.43 13.48 4.66
N SER A 208 -9.21 12.69 5.38
CA SER A 208 -8.89 11.29 5.70
C SER A 208 -9.71 10.28 4.90
N GLU A 209 -10.68 10.75 4.11
CA GLU A 209 -11.65 9.93 3.35
C GLU A 209 -10.96 8.98 2.38
N ARG A 210 -9.84 9.44 1.82
CA ARG A 210 -9.00 8.69 0.86
C ARG A 210 -7.67 8.21 1.46
N VAL A 211 -7.44 8.38 2.76
CA VAL A 211 -6.26 7.83 3.43
C VAL A 211 -6.45 6.32 3.58
N SER A 212 -5.44 5.54 3.16
CA SER A 212 -5.46 4.08 3.21
C SER A 212 -4.08 3.53 3.55
N GLY A 213 -3.95 2.21 3.67
CA GLY A 213 -2.66 1.55 3.86
C GLY A 213 -1.66 1.77 2.71
N HIS A 214 -2.08 2.27 1.54
CA HIS A 214 -1.18 2.62 0.44
C HIS A 214 -0.71 4.08 0.47
N SER A 215 -1.26 4.92 1.35
CA SER A 215 -0.98 6.35 1.40
C SER A 215 0.48 6.68 1.72
N LEU A 216 1.14 5.90 2.58
CA LEU A 216 2.56 6.08 2.91
C LEU A 216 3.45 5.81 1.70
N ARG A 217 3.27 4.66 1.05
CA ARG A 217 4.02 4.27 -0.15
C ARG A 217 3.81 5.24 -1.32
N ALA A 218 2.56 5.65 -1.55
CA ALA A 218 2.22 6.66 -2.54
C ALA A 218 2.89 8.01 -2.21
N GLY A 219 2.83 8.39 -0.93
CA GLY A 219 3.47 9.58 -0.39
C GLY A 219 4.97 9.61 -0.61
N HIS A 220 5.66 8.50 -0.33
CA HIS A 220 7.08 8.34 -0.58
C HIS A 220 7.42 8.57 -2.06
N ALA A 221 6.78 7.82 -2.97
CA ALA A 221 7.06 7.90 -4.40
C ALA A 221 6.84 9.33 -4.94
N THR A 222 5.74 9.94 -4.52
CA THR A 222 5.37 11.33 -4.88
C THR A 222 6.41 12.33 -4.36
N THR A 223 6.76 12.25 -3.08
CA THR A 223 7.70 13.19 -2.46
C THR A 223 9.10 13.04 -3.04
N ALA A 224 9.57 11.81 -3.26
CA ALA A 224 10.87 11.55 -3.86
C ALA A 224 10.96 12.10 -5.30
N ALA A 225 9.90 11.93 -6.10
CA ALA A 225 9.85 12.49 -7.45
C ALA A 225 9.88 14.04 -7.42
N LEU A 226 9.11 14.67 -6.54
CA LEU A 226 9.13 16.12 -6.36
C LEU A 226 10.49 16.65 -5.88
N ALA A 227 11.24 15.84 -5.12
CA ALA A 227 12.59 16.14 -4.69
C ALA A 227 13.65 15.86 -5.77
N GLY A 228 13.26 15.47 -6.99
CA GLY A 228 14.17 15.21 -8.10
C GLY A 228 14.95 13.89 -7.98
N VAL A 229 14.51 12.94 -7.15
CA VAL A 229 15.14 11.62 -7.06
C VAL A 229 14.90 10.84 -8.36
N GLY A 230 15.97 10.24 -8.91
CA GLY A 230 15.90 9.43 -10.12
C GLY A 230 14.84 8.32 -10.05
N LEU A 231 14.12 8.11 -11.16
CA LEU A 231 12.99 7.17 -11.23
C LEU A 231 13.41 5.72 -11.00
N ASP A 232 14.63 5.36 -11.40
CA ASP A 232 15.27 4.07 -11.13
C ASP A 232 15.41 3.83 -9.62
N ARG A 233 15.84 4.83 -8.86
CA ARG A 233 15.98 4.74 -7.39
C ARG A 233 14.62 4.65 -6.71
N ILE A 234 13.64 5.46 -7.16
CA ILE A 234 12.26 5.37 -6.65
C ILE A 234 11.67 3.98 -6.97
N ALA A 235 11.91 3.46 -8.18
CA ALA A 235 11.45 2.15 -8.61
C ALA A 235 12.10 1.02 -7.81
N ALA A 236 13.39 1.13 -7.48
CA ALA A 236 14.09 0.19 -6.61
C ALA A 236 13.51 0.21 -5.19
N GLN A 237 13.37 1.38 -4.56
CA GLN A 237 12.85 1.50 -3.19
C GLN A 237 11.42 0.99 -3.08
N THR A 238 10.58 1.39 -4.04
CA THR A 238 9.19 0.94 -4.08
C THR A 238 9.06 -0.46 -4.68
N ARG A 239 10.06 -1.03 -5.34
CA ARG A 239 9.99 -2.37 -5.96
C ARG A 239 8.84 -2.47 -6.97
N HIS A 240 8.68 -1.44 -7.80
CA HIS A 240 7.78 -1.53 -8.96
C HIS A 240 8.49 -2.27 -10.09
N SER A 241 7.86 -3.34 -10.59
CA SER A 241 8.38 -4.10 -11.75
C SER A 241 8.30 -3.33 -13.06
N ARG A 242 7.47 -2.27 -13.12
CA ARG A 242 7.32 -1.40 -14.28
C ARG A 242 7.40 0.06 -13.84
N ILE A 243 8.36 0.78 -14.38
CA ILE A 243 8.54 2.22 -14.16
C ILE A 243 7.32 2.99 -14.67
N SER A 244 6.67 2.53 -15.76
CA SER A 244 5.45 3.17 -16.28
C SER A 244 4.34 3.29 -15.23
N THR A 245 4.19 2.31 -14.33
CA THR A 245 3.22 2.37 -13.24
C THR A 245 3.54 3.51 -12.27
N LEU A 246 4.82 3.80 -12.01
CA LEU A 246 5.21 4.95 -11.20
C LEU A 246 4.88 6.27 -11.89
N VAL A 247 5.22 6.36 -13.17
CA VAL A 247 5.01 7.56 -13.99
C VAL A 247 3.53 7.88 -14.12
N GLU A 248 2.69 6.91 -14.47
CA GLU A 248 1.26 7.12 -14.69
C GLU A 248 0.49 7.45 -13.41
N HIS A 249 0.81 6.79 -12.29
CA HIS A 249 0.00 6.91 -11.07
C HIS A 249 0.48 7.98 -10.09
N TYR A 250 1.78 8.31 -10.09
CA TYR A 250 2.32 9.26 -9.11
C TYR A 250 2.86 10.52 -9.78
N ILE A 251 3.56 10.41 -10.91
CA ILE A 251 4.34 11.53 -11.46
C ILE A 251 3.51 12.41 -12.40
N ARG A 252 2.85 11.83 -13.41
CA ARG A 252 2.03 12.58 -14.36
C ARG A 252 0.96 13.45 -13.69
N PRO A 253 0.25 13.00 -12.63
CA PRO A 253 -0.68 13.88 -11.92
C PRO A 253 -0.02 15.09 -11.24
N LEU A 254 1.23 14.97 -10.80
CA LEU A 254 1.99 16.07 -10.17
C LEU A 254 2.49 17.06 -11.22
N GLU A 255 3.10 16.55 -12.29
CA GLU A 255 3.64 17.36 -13.38
C GLU A 255 2.53 18.06 -14.15
N ALA A 256 1.32 17.49 -14.25
CA ALA A 256 0.21 18.08 -14.99
C ALA A 256 -0.08 19.53 -14.58
N MET A 257 0.02 19.88 -13.30
CA MET A 257 -0.14 21.27 -12.84
C MET A 257 1.10 22.14 -13.07
N GLN A 258 2.28 21.54 -13.16
CA GLN A 258 3.53 22.26 -13.41
C GLN A 258 3.72 22.58 -14.90
N VAL A 259 3.31 21.66 -15.79
CA VAL A 259 3.52 21.75 -17.24
C VAL A 259 2.26 22.17 -18.01
N THR A 260 1.13 22.39 -17.32
CA THR A 260 -0.08 22.87 -17.98
C THR A 260 0.15 24.27 -18.53
N SER A 261 0.05 24.41 -19.85
CA SER A 261 0.10 25.73 -20.51
C SER A 261 -0.97 26.68 -19.99
N SER A 262 -2.06 26.19 -19.39
CA SER A 262 -3.11 27.03 -18.79
C SER A 262 -2.57 28.01 -17.74
N ARG A 263 -1.51 27.64 -17.01
CA ARG A 263 -0.88 28.51 -16.01
C ARG A 263 -0.22 29.75 -16.63
N ASP A 264 0.16 29.65 -17.91
CA ASP A 264 0.86 30.69 -18.66
C ASP A 264 -0.13 31.58 -19.44
N LEU A 265 -1.43 31.27 -19.38
CA LEU A 265 -2.48 32.00 -20.09
C LEU A 265 -3.07 33.16 -19.27
N GLY A 266 -2.63 33.37 -18.03
CA GLY A 266 -3.10 34.46 -17.17
C GLY A 266 -4.58 34.38 -16.78
N LEU A 267 -5.16 33.17 -16.79
CA LEU A 267 -6.52 32.86 -16.36
C LEU A 267 -6.52 32.13 -15.00
#